data_AF-A0A0G4NHT3-F1
#
_entry.id   AF-A0A0G4NHT3-F1
#
_cell.length_a   1.000
_cell.length_b   1.000
_cell.length_c   1.000
_cell.angle_alpha   90.00
_cell.angle_beta   90.00
_cell.angle_gamma   90.00
#
_symmetry.space_group_name_H-M   'P 1'
#
loop_
_entity.id
_entity.type
_entity.pdbx_description
1 polymer ?
#
loop_
_entity_poly.entity_id
_entity_poly.type
_entity_poly.pdbx_seq_one_letter_code
_entity_poly.pdbx_strand_id
1 'polypeptide(L)'
;MRLWPSADFDDPRRYCGIHSPSSVVKCLGCNKWFCSARGNTTSSHIVNHLVRARHREVQLHPESTLGDTILECYNCGSKNVFLLGFIPAKADTVVVLLCRQPCAASTSSKDMSWDISRWQPLIEERAFLPWLVATPSDAEQLRARHLTPNVMAKLEELWKEDMTATVADLDKATSIDDDPHPVLLKYEDPFQYQNVFGPLVKMESDYDKKLKEAQSEDGLQIRWDYGLNGKHLASFELHKIESGDVKLAVGDEMRLRYKGELRPAWEGVGYVIKIPNNHSDEVTLELRKAGNEKTVPTECTHNFSADYVWKATSYDRMQLAMKTFAVDDNSVSGFIVHKLLGRDVAVAPMKTAMPKKFTAPGLPDLNQSQISAIKAV
;
A
#
# COMPACT_ATOMS: atom_id res chain seq x y z
N MET A 1 -36.84 7.19 25.23
CA MET A 1 -37.05 7.13 23.77
C MET A 1 -36.16 8.19 23.14
N ARG A 2 -34.89 7.88 22.86
CA ARG A 2 -33.99 8.82 22.18
C ARG A 2 -34.35 8.74 20.70
N LEU A 3 -34.96 9.80 20.18
CA LEU A 3 -35.18 9.99 18.75
C LEU A 3 -33.79 10.04 18.09
N TRP A 4 -33.48 9.09 17.22
CA TRP A 4 -32.32 9.18 16.34
C TRP A 4 -32.52 10.39 15.43
N PRO A 5 -31.54 11.29 15.25
CA PRO A 5 -31.75 12.45 14.41
C PRO A 5 -31.96 11.96 12.98
N SER A 6 -33.07 12.33 12.38
CA SER A 6 -33.36 12.16 10.95
C SER A 6 -32.37 12.90 10.03
N ALA A 7 -31.31 13.50 10.58
CA ALA A 7 -30.26 14.24 9.90
C ALA A 7 -29.04 13.39 9.46
N ASP A 8 -28.91 12.13 9.92
CA ASP A 8 -27.76 11.27 9.55
C ASP A 8 -27.99 10.42 8.28
N PHE A 9 -29.22 10.37 7.74
CA PHE A 9 -29.57 9.46 6.64
C PHE A 9 -29.31 10.03 5.25
N ASP A 10 -29.06 11.35 5.16
CA ASP A 10 -28.70 12.06 3.93
C ASP A 10 -27.22 12.51 3.98
N ASP A 11 -26.36 11.67 4.57
CA ASP A 11 -24.93 11.97 4.68
C ASP A 11 -24.26 11.91 3.28
N PRO A 12 -23.81 13.04 2.71
CA PRO A 12 -23.19 13.08 1.39
C PRO A 12 -21.83 12.38 1.33
N ARG A 13 -21.30 11.91 2.47
CA ARG A 13 -20.01 11.24 2.64
C ARG A 13 -20.09 9.71 2.50
N ARG A 14 -21.12 9.20 1.81
CA ARG A 14 -21.35 7.77 1.54
C ARG A 14 -21.16 7.50 0.04
N TYR A 15 -20.86 6.25 -0.33
CA TYR A 15 -20.74 5.85 -1.74
C TYR A 15 -22.05 6.06 -2.52
N CYS A 16 -23.03 5.17 -2.32
CA CYS A 16 -24.22 5.11 -3.19
C CYS A 16 -25.50 5.68 -2.54
N GLY A 17 -25.48 6.04 -1.25
CA GLY A 17 -26.63 6.63 -0.55
C GLY A 17 -27.71 5.62 -0.09
N ILE A 18 -27.49 4.31 -0.24
CA ILE A 18 -28.39 3.30 0.35
C ILE A 18 -28.33 3.40 1.88
N HIS A 19 -29.49 3.45 2.50
CA HIS A 19 -29.65 3.74 3.94
C HIS A 19 -30.61 2.78 4.66
N SER A 20 -31.04 1.69 4.00
CA SER A 20 -31.88 0.68 4.63
C SER A 20 -31.15 0.05 5.83
N PRO A 21 -31.72 0.08 7.05
CA PRO A 21 -31.09 -0.43 8.28
C PRO A 21 -30.52 -1.83 8.18
N SER A 22 -31.23 -2.74 7.49
CA SER A 22 -30.80 -4.13 7.33
C SER A 22 -29.62 -4.31 6.37
N SER A 23 -29.33 -3.29 5.55
CA SER A 23 -28.39 -3.39 4.44
C SER A 23 -27.18 -2.47 4.59
N VAL A 24 -27.03 -1.81 5.73
CA VAL A 24 -25.91 -0.90 6.01
C VAL A 24 -25.14 -1.34 7.25
N VAL A 25 -23.84 -1.05 7.22
CA VAL A 25 -22.89 -1.38 8.27
C VAL A 25 -22.01 -0.17 8.51
N LYS A 26 -21.75 0.13 9.78
CA LYS A 26 -20.83 1.20 10.18
C LYS A 26 -19.42 0.66 10.28
N CYS A 27 -18.47 1.30 9.61
CA CYS A 27 -17.06 1.05 9.84
C CYS A 27 -16.60 1.84 11.09
N LEU A 28 -16.02 1.14 12.08
CA LEU A 28 -15.59 1.78 13.32
C LEU A 28 -14.28 2.57 13.18
N GLY A 29 -13.46 2.27 12.15
CA GLY A 29 -12.23 3.01 11.88
C GLY A 29 -12.47 4.46 11.44
N CYS A 30 -13.49 4.69 10.61
CA CYS A 30 -13.83 6.02 10.08
C CYS A 30 -15.19 6.57 10.54
N ASN A 31 -15.97 5.79 11.29
CA ASN A 31 -17.34 6.09 11.69
C ASN A 31 -18.34 6.34 10.53
N LYS A 32 -18.03 5.92 9.30
CA LYS A 32 -18.92 6.04 8.13
C LYS A 32 -19.76 4.78 7.92
N TRP A 33 -20.92 4.94 7.29
CA TRP A 33 -21.84 3.86 6.94
C TRP A 33 -21.70 3.45 5.47
N PHE A 34 -21.68 2.15 5.21
CA PHE A 34 -21.59 1.57 3.87
C PHE A 34 -22.60 0.44 3.71
N CYS A 35 -23.14 0.29 2.50
CA CYS A 35 -24.10 -0.78 2.22
C CYS A 35 -23.44 -2.10 1.80
N SER A 36 -24.21 -3.18 1.83
CA SER A 36 -23.84 -4.50 1.29
C SER A 36 -24.00 -4.66 -0.23
N ALA A 37 -24.56 -3.66 -0.93
CA ALA A 37 -24.68 -3.69 -2.40
C ALA A 37 -23.32 -3.68 -3.10
N ARG A 38 -23.25 -4.33 -4.27
CA ARG A 38 -22.07 -4.29 -5.16
C ARG A 38 -22.11 -3.11 -6.14
N GLY A 39 -23.32 -2.67 -6.54
CA GLY A 39 -23.48 -1.66 -7.58
C GLY A 39 -22.72 -2.04 -8.86
N ASN A 40 -21.91 -1.12 -9.37
CA ASN A 40 -21.07 -1.32 -10.55
C ASN A 40 -19.67 -1.91 -10.24
N THR A 41 -19.48 -2.50 -9.05
CA THR A 41 -18.18 -3.04 -8.62
C THR A 41 -18.21 -4.55 -8.41
N THR A 42 -17.04 -5.15 -8.22
CA THR A 42 -16.91 -6.60 -7.98
C THR A 42 -17.02 -6.99 -6.51
N SER A 43 -17.03 -6.04 -5.58
CA SER A 43 -17.16 -6.25 -4.13
C SER A 43 -18.30 -5.41 -3.55
N SER A 44 -18.84 -5.80 -2.39
CA SER A 44 -19.79 -4.91 -1.72
C SER A 44 -19.12 -3.59 -1.32
N HIS A 45 -19.89 -2.50 -1.26
CA HIS A 45 -19.37 -1.17 -0.90
C HIS A 45 -18.64 -1.17 0.45
N ILE A 46 -19.19 -1.84 1.47
CA ILE A 46 -18.51 -1.99 2.77
C ILE A 46 -17.19 -2.76 2.65
N VAL A 47 -17.14 -3.88 1.93
CA VAL A 47 -15.91 -4.68 1.78
C VAL A 47 -14.87 -3.91 0.96
N ASN A 48 -15.27 -3.20 -0.10
CA ASN A 48 -14.37 -2.33 -0.88
C ASN A 48 -13.73 -1.26 0.01
N HIS A 49 -14.53 -0.58 0.85
CA HIS A 49 -14.04 0.41 1.80
C HIS A 49 -13.04 -0.20 2.81
N LEU A 50 -13.42 -1.28 3.48
CA LEU A 50 -12.57 -1.92 4.51
C LEU A 50 -11.20 -2.31 3.96
N VAL A 51 -11.14 -2.83 2.73
CA VAL A 51 -9.88 -3.20 2.07
C VAL A 51 -9.05 -1.96 1.72
N ARG A 52 -9.66 -0.91 1.14
CA ARG A 52 -8.94 0.30 0.72
C ARG A 52 -8.44 1.15 1.88
N ALA A 53 -9.28 1.33 2.89
CA ALA A 53 -8.95 2.08 4.10
C ALA A 53 -8.16 1.25 5.13
N ARG A 54 -7.89 -0.03 4.85
CA ARG A 54 -7.25 -0.99 5.79
C ARG A 54 -7.96 -1.10 7.14
N HIS A 55 -9.26 -0.85 7.18
CA HIS A 55 -10.10 -0.99 8.37
C HIS A 55 -10.60 -2.42 8.52
N ARG A 56 -10.87 -2.84 9.77
CA ARG A 56 -11.16 -4.24 10.09
C ARG A 56 -12.38 -4.43 10.99
N GLU A 57 -12.90 -3.35 11.57
CA GLU A 57 -13.93 -3.41 12.61
C GLU A 57 -15.22 -2.75 12.13
N VAL A 58 -16.35 -3.41 12.42
CA VAL A 58 -17.67 -2.95 11.98
C VAL A 58 -18.74 -3.13 13.05
N GLN A 59 -19.81 -2.35 12.91
CA GLN A 59 -21.00 -2.36 13.76
C GLN A 59 -22.26 -2.40 12.90
N LEU A 60 -23.21 -3.26 13.27
CA LEU A 60 -24.51 -3.37 12.62
C LEU A 60 -25.43 -2.22 13.00
N HIS A 61 -26.46 -1.97 12.20
CA HIS A 61 -27.43 -0.92 12.49
C HIS A 61 -28.30 -1.27 13.72
N PRO A 62 -28.64 -0.31 14.61
CA PRO A 62 -29.51 -0.56 15.77
C PRO A 62 -30.88 -1.16 15.44
N GLU A 63 -31.42 -0.81 14.26
CA GLU A 63 -32.69 -1.34 13.74
C GLU A 63 -32.51 -2.56 12.82
N SER A 64 -31.30 -3.13 12.74
CA SER A 64 -31.07 -4.39 12.02
C SER A 64 -31.68 -5.56 12.79
N THR A 65 -31.81 -6.72 12.12
CA THR A 65 -32.31 -7.97 12.74
C THR A 65 -31.50 -8.43 13.95
N LEU A 66 -30.23 -8.02 14.02
CA LEU A 66 -29.30 -8.34 15.10
C LEU A 66 -28.98 -7.15 16.01
N GLY A 67 -29.70 -6.04 15.83
CA GLY A 67 -29.57 -4.83 16.65
C GLY A 67 -28.19 -4.16 16.58
N ASP A 68 -27.92 -3.33 17.57
CA ASP A 68 -26.69 -2.54 17.70
C ASP A 68 -25.51 -3.40 18.19
N THR A 69 -25.00 -4.24 17.29
CA THR A 69 -23.98 -5.25 17.61
C THR A 69 -22.65 -4.96 16.89
N ILE A 70 -21.55 -4.95 17.64
CA ILE A 70 -20.19 -4.94 17.11
C ILE A 70 -19.80 -6.39 16.81
N LEU A 71 -19.30 -6.66 15.60
CA LEU A 71 -18.90 -8.01 15.22
C LEU A 71 -17.55 -8.35 15.86
N GLU A 72 -17.55 -9.31 16.78
CA GLU A 72 -16.36 -9.77 17.47
C GLU A 72 -16.35 -11.27 17.73
N CYS A 73 -15.16 -11.84 17.89
CA CYS A 73 -14.96 -13.24 18.24
C CYS A 73 -15.39 -13.48 19.68
N TYR A 74 -16.31 -14.42 19.90
CA TYR A 74 -16.79 -14.80 21.23
C TYR A 74 -15.65 -15.25 22.16
N ASN A 75 -14.61 -15.90 21.63
CA ASN A 75 -13.53 -16.48 22.44
C ASN A 75 -12.41 -15.48 22.79
N CYS A 76 -11.98 -14.64 21.84
CA CYS A 76 -10.82 -13.76 22.04
C CYS A 76 -11.13 -12.25 21.93
N GLY A 77 -12.38 -11.87 21.63
CA GLY A 77 -12.79 -10.48 21.45
C GLY A 77 -12.21 -9.80 20.20
N SER A 78 -11.58 -10.54 19.29
CA SER A 78 -11.06 -9.97 18.03
C SER A 78 -12.19 -9.43 17.16
N LYS A 79 -12.07 -8.18 16.74
CA LYS A 79 -13.06 -7.46 15.91
C LYS A 79 -12.74 -7.47 14.42
N ASN A 80 -11.72 -8.22 14.00
CA ASN A 80 -11.31 -8.26 12.60
C ASN A 80 -12.26 -9.13 11.77
N VAL A 81 -13.19 -8.49 11.06
CA VAL A 81 -14.22 -9.17 10.26
C VAL A 81 -13.68 -10.11 9.18
N PHE A 82 -12.46 -9.91 8.71
CA PHE A 82 -11.82 -10.80 7.72
C PHE A 82 -11.35 -12.12 8.31
N LEU A 83 -11.22 -12.20 9.64
CA LEU A 83 -10.86 -13.42 10.36
C LEU A 83 -12.07 -14.11 11.00
N LEU A 84 -13.19 -13.39 11.11
CA LEU A 84 -14.42 -13.89 11.70
C LEU A 84 -15.17 -14.80 10.74
N GLY A 85 -15.73 -15.84 11.33
CA GLY A 85 -16.72 -16.69 10.71
C GLY A 85 -17.70 -17.16 11.77
N PHE A 86 -18.66 -17.95 11.34
CA PHE A 86 -19.69 -18.50 12.21
C PHE A 86 -19.71 -20.02 12.15
N ILE A 87 -20.18 -20.62 13.24
CA ILE A 87 -20.49 -22.05 13.32
C ILE A 87 -21.97 -22.19 13.70
N PRO A 88 -22.81 -22.87 12.90
CA PRO A 88 -24.21 -23.09 13.25
C PRO A 88 -24.32 -24.05 14.43
N ALA A 89 -25.04 -23.66 15.48
CA ALA A 89 -25.35 -24.56 16.59
C ALA A 89 -26.37 -25.63 16.17
N LYS A 90 -26.42 -26.76 16.90
CA LYS A 90 -27.36 -27.87 16.62
C LYS A 90 -28.85 -27.51 16.78
N ALA A 91 -29.15 -26.36 17.40
CA ALA A 91 -30.47 -25.77 17.43
C ALA A 91 -30.44 -24.53 16.54
N ASP A 92 -31.23 -24.53 15.46
CA ASP A 92 -31.16 -23.67 14.26
C ASP A 92 -31.31 -22.14 14.46
N THR A 93 -31.15 -21.62 15.68
CA THR A 93 -31.37 -20.21 16.02
C THR A 93 -30.18 -19.51 16.67
N VAL A 94 -29.15 -20.24 17.12
CA VAL A 94 -27.98 -19.63 17.77
C VAL A 94 -26.75 -19.78 16.88
N VAL A 95 -26.14 -18.64 16.56
CA VAL A 95 -24.93 -18.53 15.76
C VAL A 95 -23.82 -17.95 16.63
N VAL A 96 -22.64 -18.59 16.63
CA VAL A 96 -21.48 -18.11 17.39
C VAL A 96 -20.40 -17.64 16.44
N LEU A 97 -19.88 -16.42 16.67
CA LEU A 97 -18.80 -15.83 15.89
C LEU A 97 -17.44 -16.21 16.46
N LEU A 98 -16.57 -16.79 15.64
CA LEU A 98 -15.22 -17.22 16.02
C LEU A 98 -14.19 -16.91 14.94
N CYS A 99 -12.96 -16.58 15.36
CA CYS A 99 -11.82 -16.54 14.45
C CYS A 99 -11.52 -17.94 13.89
N ARG A 100 -11.17 -18.04 12.59
CA ARG A 100 -10.75 -19.31 11.98
C ARG A 100 -9.58 -19.96 12.71
N GLN A 101 -8.59 -19.14 13.09
CA GLN A 101 -7.42 -19.53 13.86
C GLN A 101 -7.12 -18.41 14.88
N PRO A 102 -6.72 -18.73 16.12
CA PRO A 102 -6.68 -20.07 16.71
C PRO A 102 -8.05 -20.52 17.24
N CYS A 103 -9.07 -19.65 17.31
CA CYS A 103 -10.26 -19.87 18.15
C CYS A 103 -11.14 -21.04 17.73
N ALA A 104 -11.48 -21.17 16.44
CA ALA A 104 -12.25 -22.33 15.99
C ALA A 104 -11.43 -23.62 16.08
N ALA A 105 -10.11 -23.54 15.86
CA ALA A 105 -9.23 -24.69 15.76
C ALA A 105 -8.62 -25.18 17.07
N SER A 106 -8.55 -24.35 18.10
CA SER A 106 -7.99 -24.71 19.39
C SER A 106 -9.04 -25.39 20.25
N THR A 107 -8.88 -26.69 20.48
CA THR A 107 -9.72 -27.51 21.36
C THR A 107 -9.55 -27.21 22.86
N SER A 108 -8.92 -26.08 23.23
CA SER A 108 -8.40 -25.83 24.58
C SER A 108 -9.34 -25.07 25.53
N SER A 109 -10.49 -24.58 25.07
CA SER A 109 -11.52 -24.00 25.96
C SER A 109 -12.43 -25.11 26.50
N LYS A 110 -12.31 -25.40 27.80
CA LYS A 110 -12.85 -26.57 28.52
C LYS A 110 -14.37 -26.85 28.48
N ASP A 111 -15.20 -26.09 27.75
CA ASP A 111 -16.66 -26.26 27.84
C ASP A 111 -17.43 -26.34 26.51
N MET A 112 -16.77 -26.26 25.35
CA MET A 112 -17.48 -26.40 24.07
C MET A 112 -16.56 -26.87 22.94
N SER A 113 -16.75 -28.09 22.45
CA SER A 113 -16.04 -28.60 21.27
C SER A 113 -16.74 -28.09 20.00
N TRP A 114 -16.20 -27.04 19.39
CA TRP A 114 -16.71 -26.53 18.11
C TRP A 114 -16.34 -27.45 16.94
N ASP A 115 -17.29 -27.76 16.06
CA ASP A 115 -17.02 -28.51 14.84
C ASP A 115 -16.45 -27.58 13.77
N ILE A 116 -15.12 -27.55 13.63
CA ILE A 116 -14.37 -26.72 12.68
C ILE A 116 -14.85 -26.92 11.24
N SER A 117 -15.32 -28.12 10.89
CA SER A 117 -15.77 -28.43 9.52
C SER A 117 -16.98 -27.61 9.10
N ARG A 118 -17.73 -27.06 10.07
CA ARG A 118 -18.91 -26.21 9.85
C ARG A 118 -18.60 -24.72 9.91
N TRP A 119 -17.34 -24.33 10.13
CA TRP A 119 -16.96 -22.92 10.16
C TRP A 119 -17.09 -22.32 8.75
N GLN A 120 -17.81 -21.20 8.66
CA GLN A 120 -18.00 -20.45 7.43
C GLN A 120 -17.62 -18.98 7.64
N PRO A 121 -16.92 -18.33 6.70
CA PRO A 121 -16.51 -16.93 6.85
C PRO A 121 -17.72 -15.99 6.83
N LEU A 122 -17.64 -14.86 7.55
CA LEU A 122 -18.69 -13.84 7.49
C LEU A 122 -18.73 -13.07 6.16
N ILE A 123 -17.64 -13.13 5.41
CA ILE A 123 -17.49 -12.50 4.10
C ILE A 123 -17.29 -13.60 3.05
N GLU A 124 -18.21 -13.70 2.11
CA GLU A 124 -18.18 -14.64 0.99
C GLU A 124 -18.35 -13.87 -0.32
N GLU A 125 -17.61 -14.27 -1.36
CA GLU A 125 -17.60 -13.60 -2.66
C GLU A 125 -17.40 -12.06 -2.60
N ARG A 126 -16.63 -11.57 -1.62
CA ARG A 126 -16.39 -10.12 -1.36
C ARG A 126 -17.63 -9.34 -0.88
N ALA A 127 -18.58 -10.00 -0.22
CA ALA A 127 -19.71 -9.38 0.46
C ALA A 127 -19.99 -10.05 1.81
N PHE A 128 -20.64 -9.34 2.74
CA PHE A 128 -21.15 -9.98 3.96
C PHE A 128 -22.28 -10.94 3.64
N LEU A 129 -22.45 -11.97 4.47
CA LEU A 129 -23.54 -12.93 4.33
C LEU A 129 -24.92 -12.25 4.42
N PRO A 130 -25.91 -12.60 3.59
CA PRO A 130 -27.20 -11.92 3.53
C PRO A 130 -28.01 -11.94 4.82
N TRP A 131 -27.85 -12.97 5.66
CA TRP A 131 -28.53 -13.06 6.95
C TRP A 131 -27.94 -12.10 8.00
N LEU A 132 -26.68 -11.72 7.83
CA LEU A 132 -25.97 -10.78 8.70
C LEU A 132 -26.18 -9.33 8.23
N VAL A 133 -26.10 -9.12 6.92
CA VAL A 133 -26.33 -7.82 6.26
C VAL A 133 -27.12 -8.08 4.99
N ALA A 134 -28.42 -7.76 5.00
CA ALA A 134 -29.32 -8.03 3.89
C ALA A 134 -28.87 -7.30 2.63
N THR A 135 -28.97 -7.94 1.47
CA THR A 135 -28.76 -7.27 0.19
C THR A 135 -29.90 -6.26 -0.04
N PRO A 136 -29.61 -5.01 -0.42
CA PRO A 136 -30.66 -4.05 -0.75
C PRO A 136 -31.52 -4.53 -1.92
N SER A 137 -32.79 -4.15 -1.93
CA SER A 137 -33.71 -4.49 -3.02
C SER A 137 -33.28 -3.86 -4.35
N ASP A 138 -33.70 -4.45 -5.47
CA ASP A 138 -33.41 -3.92 -6.81
C ASP A 138 -33.90 -2.48 -6.98
N ALA A 139 -35.05 -2.14 -6.39
CA ALA A 139 -35.62 -0.79 -6.41
C ALA A 139 -34.78 0.23 -5.61
N GLU A 140 -34.08 -0.19 -4.55
CA GLU A 140 -33.14 0.66 -3.82
C GLU A 140 -31.82 0.81 -4.58
N GLN A 141 -31.31 -0.27 -5.17
CA GLN A 141 -30.07 -0.23 -5.96
C GLN A 141 -30.23 0.61 -7.23
N LEU A 142 -31.39 0.57 -7.89
CA LEU A 142 -31.65 1.37 -9.09
C LEU A 142 -31.69 2.88 -8.78
N ARG A 143 -32.23 3.25 -7.60
CA ARG A 143 -32.32 4.64 -7.14
C ARG A 143 -31.03 5.16 -6.49
N ALA A 144 -30.13 4.27 -6.12
CA ALA A 144 -28.85 4.62 -5.51
C ALA A 144 -27.95 5.35 -6.51
N ARG A 145 -26.99 6.12 -5.99
CA ARG A 145 -25.96 6.76 -6.81
C ARG A 145 -25.06 5.69 -7.42
N HIS A 146 -24.99 5.66 -8.76
CA HIS A 146 -24.17 4.74 -9.54
C HIS A 146 -22.73 5.24 -9.61
N LEU A 147 -21.90 4.87 -8.64
CA LEU A 147 -20.48 5.19 -8.65
C LEU A 147 -19.68 4.19 -9.48
N THR A 148 -18.76 4.70 -10.31
CA THR A 148 -17.78 3.85 -10.99
C THR A 148 -16.67 3.43 -10.00
N PRO A 149 -15.99 2.29 -10.24
CA PRO A 149 -14.84 1.88 -9.42
C PRO A 149 -13.76 2.98 -9.28
N ASN A 150 -13.54 3.78 -10.33
CA ASN A 150 -12.56 4.86 -10.33
C ASN A 150 -12.96 6.01 -9.39
N VAL A 151 -14.24 6.41 -9.40
CA VAL A 151 -14.76 7.46 -8.51
C VAL A 151 -14.66 7.04 -7.05
N MET A 152 -14.98 5.78 -6.73
CA MET A 152 -14.79 5.25 -5.37
C MET A 152 -13.31 5.23 -4.96
N ALA A 153 -12.40 4.88 -5.87
CA ALA A 153 -10.96 4.90 -5.57
C ALA A 153 -10.44 6.32 -5.30
N LYS A 154 -10.83 7.31 -6.13
CA LYS A 154 -10.48 8.72 -5.93
C LYS A 154 -11.07 9.26 -4.62
N LEU A 155 -12.31 8.89 -4.27
CA LEU A 155 -12.94 9.30 -3.02
C LEU A 155 -12.22 8.75 -1.78
N GLU A 156 -11.82 7.48 -1.81
CA GLU A 156 -11.05 6.87 -0.72
C GLU A 156 -9.67 7.50 -0.54
N GLU A 157 -9.01 7.91 -1.63
CA GLU A 157 -7.75 8.63 -1.53
C GLU A 157 -7.95 10.02 -0.92
N LEU A 158 -9.00 10.73 -1.34
CA LEU A 158 -9.34 12.05 -0.81
C LEU A 158 -9.67 11.97 0.69
N TRP A 159 -10.34 10.91 1.14
CA TRP A 159 -10.62 10.68 2.56
C TRP A 159 -9.37 10.49 3.42
N LYS A 160 -8.21 10.10 2.87
CA LYS A 160 -6.97 10.04 3.66
C LYS A 160 -6.52 11.42 4.12
N GLU A 161 -6.90 12.47 3.41
CA GLU A 161 -6.49 13.86 3.66
C GLU A 161 -7.64 14.68 4.27
N ASP A 162 -8.85 14.51 3.74
CA ASP A 162 -10.07 15.13 4.25
C ASP A 162 -11.20 14.10 4.39
N MET A 163 -11.43 13.64 5.61
CA MET A 163 -12.49 12.70 5.97
C MET A 163 -13.92 13.25 5.75
N THR A 164 -14.08 14.55 5.45
CA THR A 164 -15.38 15.17 5.19
C THR A 164 -15.71 15.31 3.70
N ALA A 165 -14.76 15.02 2.81
CA ALA A 165 -14.93 15.15 1.38
C ALA A 165 -16.09 14.29 0.82
N THR A 166 -16.72 14.80 -0.23
CA THR A 166 -17.89 14.21 -0.90
C THR A 166 -17.60 13.95 -2.38
N VAL A 167 -18.48 13.19 -3.04
CA VAL A 167 -18.37 12.96 -4.49
C VAL A 167 -18.41 14.27 -5.29
N ALA A 168 -19.09 15.30 -4.81
CA ALA A 168 -19.12 16.61 -5.47
C ALA A 168 -17.78 17.37 -5.38
N ASP A 169 -16.95 17.06 -4.38
CA ASP A 169 -15.62 17.64 -4.26
C ASP A 169 -14.65 17.00 -5.25
N LEU A 170 -14.91 15.74 -5.65
CA LEU A 170 -14.23 15.14 -6.80
C LEU A 170 -14.56 15.91 -8.07
N ASP A 171 -15.82 16.24 -8.36
CA ASP A 171 -16.18 16.97 -9.59
C ASP A 171 -15.52 18.36 -9.67
N LYS A 172 -15.33 19.04 -8.52
CA LYS A 172 -14.54 20.28 -8.44
C LYS A 172 -13.05 20.04 -8.67
N ALA A 173 -12.47 18.95 -8.14
CA ALA A 173 -11.09 18.57 -8.40
C ALA A 173 -10.86 18.12 -9.86
N THR A 174 -11.84 17.48 -10.48
CA THR A 174 -11.82 17.03 -11.89
C THR A 174 -11.92 18.18 -12.90
N SER A 175 -12.24 19.40 -12.45
CA SER A 175 -12.20 20.60 -13.31
C SER A 175 -10.77 21.11 -13.57
N ILE A 176 -9.77 20.44 -12.99
CA ILE A 176 -8.37 20.55 -13.36
C ILE A 176 -8.06 19.31 -14.22
N ASP A 177 -7.67 19.54 -15.47
CA ASP A 177 -7.26 18.56 -16.48
C ASP A 177 -5.95 17.85 -16.06
N ASP A 178 -6.02 17.06 -14.98
CA ASP A 178 -4.86 16.55 -14.22
C ASP A 178 -4.72 15.01 -14.30
N ASP A 179 -5.61 14.31 -15.04
CA ASP A 179 -5.39 12.90 -15.34
C ASP A 179 -4.31 12.80 -16.44
N PRO A 180 -3.20 12.07 -16.21
CA PRO A 180 -2.08 12.02 -17.14
C PRO A 180 -2.48 11.35 -18.46
N HIS A 181 -1.87 11.82 -19.54
CA HIS A 181 -2.06 11.23 -20.86
C HIS A 181 -1.57 9.77 -20.91
N PRO A 182 -2.24 8.88 -21.66
CA PRO A 182 -1.79 7.50 -21.79
C PRO A 182 -0.47 7.41 -22.57
N VAL A 183 0.34 6.40 -22.22
CA VAL A 183 1.58 6.07 -22.95
C VAL A 183 1.24 5.63 -24.38
N LEU A 184 1.96 6.17 -25.35
CA LEU A 184 1.77 5.92 -26.79
C LEU A 184 2.85 4.98 -27.35
N LEU A 185 2.51 4.28 -28.45
CA LEU A 185 3.48 3.51 -29.24
C LEU A 185 4.35 4.39 -30.14
N LYS A 186 3.83 5.56 -30.53
CA LYS A 186 4.51 6.53 -31.39
C LYS A 186 4.31 7.92 -30.81
N TYR A 187 5.36 8.72 -30.83
CA TYR A 187 5.36 10.10 -30.35
C TYR A 187 5.69 11.04 -31.51
N GLU A 188 5.01 12.18 -31.53
CA GLU A 188 5.25 13.25 -32.48
C GLU A 188 6.63 13.84 -32.26
N ASP A 189 7.01 14.18 -31.04
CA ASP A 189 8.31 14.74 -30.75
C ASP A 189 8.77 14.40 -29.32
N PRO A 190 10.03 14.70 -28.98
CA PRO A 190 10.53 14.52 -27.62
C PRO A 190 9.76 15.31 -26.54
N PHE A 191 9.11 16.42 -26.89
CA PHE A 191 8.30 17.20 -25.95
C PHE A 191 7.01 16.47 -25.60
N GLN A 192 6.33 15.85 -26.58
CA GLN A 192 5.18 15.00 -26.33
C GLN A 192 5.56 13.81 -25.44
N TYR A 193 6.72 13.18 -25.68
CA TYR A 193 7.23 12.11 -24.82
C TYR A 193 7.40 12.58 -23.37
N GLN A 194 8.05 13.74 -23.16
CA GLN A 194 8.22 14.33 -21.83
C GLN A 194 6.87 14.68 -21.17
N ASN A 195 5.92 15.25 -21.92
CA ASN A 195 4.61 15.64 -21.39
C ASN A 195 3.76 14.44 -20.97
N VAL A 196 3.96 13.27 -21.59
CA VAL A 196 3.29 12.02 -21.21
C VAL A 196 3.99 11.37 -20.02
N PHE A 197 5.31 11.17 -20.06
CA PHE A 197 6.03 10.44 -19.00
C PHE A 197 6.34 11.29 -17.75
N GLY A 198 6.50 12.61 -17.89
CA GLY A 198 6.81 13.54 -16.80
C GLY A 198 5.80 13.45 -15.65
N PRO A 199 4.48 13.60 -15.90
CA PRO A 199 3.46 13.42 -14.88
C PRO A 199 3.46 12.02 -14.26
N LEU A 200 3.69 10.97 -15.04
CA LEU A 200 3.75 9.57 -14.53
C LEU A 200 4.89 9.40 -13.52
N VAL A 201 6.09 9.90 -13.86
CA VAL A 201 7.25 9.86 -12.96
C VAL A 201 7.00 10.67 -11.69
N LYS A 202 6.31 11.82 -11.80
CA LYS A 202 5.96 12.65 -10.65
C LYS A 202 4.97 11.93 -9.72
N MET A 203 3.91 11.34 -10.25
CA MET A 203 2.95 10.58 -9.44
C MET A 203 3.62 9.40 -8.72
N GLU A 204 4.51 8.68 -9.38
CA GLU A 204 5.27 7.60 -8.75
C GLU A 204 6.20 8.14 -7.64
N SER A 205 6.86 9.27 -7.89
CA SER A 205 7.69 9.97 -6.90
C SER A 205 6.89 10.36 -5.66
N ASP A 206 5.72 10.97 -5.85
CA ASP A 206 4.84 11.44 -4.78
C ASP A 206 4.26 10.24 -3.99
N TYR A 207 3.89 9.17 -4.70
CA TYR A 207 3.41 7.93 -4.09
C TYR A 207 4.50 7.24 -3.26
N ASP A 208 5.71 7.07 -3.80
CA ASP A 208 6.84 6.47 -3.09
C ASP A 208 7.23 7.31 -1.85
N LYS A 209 7.21 8.64 -1.97
CA LYS A 209 7.44 9.54 -0.82
C LYS A 209 6.42 9.29 0.29
N LYS A 210 5.12 9.34 -0.03
CA LYS A 210 4.03 9.11 0.94
C LYS A 210 4.14 7.73 1.58
N LEU A 211 4.51 6.71 0.80
CA LEU A 211 4.71 5.34 1.30
C LEU A 211 5.90 5.25 2.27
N LYS A 212 7.06 5.80 1.92
CA LYS A 212 8.26 5.79 2.78
C LYS A 212 8.06 6.59 4.06
N GLU A 213 7.42 7.75 3.99
CA GLU A 213 7.15 8.60 5.17
C GLU A 213 6.15 7.96 6.14
N ALA A 214 5.24 7.11 5.66
CA ALA A 214 4.29 6.37 6.51
C ALA A 214 4.92 5.19 7.27
N GLN A 215 6.17 4.83 6.97
CA GLN A 215 6.82 3.62 7.50
C GLN A 215 7.58 3.84 8.82
N SER A 216 7.57 5.05 9.39
CA SER A 216 8.17 5.36 10.69
C SER A 216 7.76 4.37 11.79
N GLU A 217 8.72 3.87 12.56
CA GLU A 217 8.48 2.96 13.68
C GLU A 217 9.04 3.58 14.97
N ASP A 218 8.20 3.67 15.99
CA ASP A 218 8.52 4.24 17.31
C ASP A 218 8.72 3.12 18.34
N GLY A 219 9.36 3.43 19.46
CA GLY A 219 9.51 2.50 20.58
C GLY A 219 10.57 1.43 20.36
N LEU A 220 11.52 1.66 19.44
CA LEU A 220 12.58 0.73 19.12
C LEU A 220 13.57 0.57 20.26
N GLN A 221 14.06 -0.65 20.41
CA GLN A 221 15.18 -0.99 21.27
C GLN A 221 16.45 -1.14 20.44
N ILE A 222 17.51 -0.40 20.80
CA ILE A 222 18.77 -0.34 20.07
C ILE A 222 19.86 -1.10 20.81
N ARG A 223 20.55 -1.98 20.08
CA ARG A 223 21.84 -2.57 20.46
C ARG A 223 22.96 -1.81 19.77
N TRP A 224 23.84 -1.20 20.54
CA TRP A 224 24.97 -0.44 20.04
C TRP A 224 26.22 -1.31 19.88
N ASP A 225 26.90 -1.15 18.76
CA ASP A 225 28.22 -1.73 18.50
C ASP A 225 29.15 -0.67 17.89
N TYR A 226 30.44 -0.99 17.79
CA TYR A 226 31.43 -0.14 17.15
C TYR A 226 32.15 -0.90 16.04
N GLY A 227 32.00 -0.43 14.80
CA GLY A 227 32.59 -1.05 13.62
C GLY A 227 34.11 -0.90 13.61
N LEU A 228 34.80 -1.86 13.01
CA LEU A 228 36.26 -1.82 12.82
C LEU A 228 36.73 -0.62 11.98
N ASN A 229 35.82 -0.03 11.20
CA ASN A 229 36.04 1.20 10.44
C ASN A 229 35.88 2.49 11.27
N GLY A 230 35.70 2.37 12.59
CA GLY A 230 35.60 3.51 13.51
C GLY A 230 34.29 4.29 13.40
N LYS A 231 33.17 3.58 13.22
CA LYS A 231 31.81 4.13 13.17
C LYS A 231 30.88 3.39 14.12
N HIS A 232 29.87 4.10 14.63
CA HIS A 232 28.83 3.50 15.47
C HIS A 232 27.86 2.67 14.64
N LEU A 233 27.49 1.51 15.18
CA LEU A 233 26.50 0.61 14.62
C LEU A 233 25.27 0.57 15.55
N ALA A 234 24.08 0.65 14.98
CA ALA A 234 22.82 0.53 15.68
C ALA A 234 22.05 -0.66 15.13
N SER A 235 21.85 -1.69 15.95
CA SER A 235 21.07 -2.90 15.65
C SER A 235 19.71 -2.84 16.31
N PHE A 236 18.64 -3.17 15.58
CA PHE A 236 17.27 -3.22 16.10
C PHE A 236 16.36 -4.06 15.21
N GLU A 237 15.21 -4.50 15.74
CA GLU A 237 14.18 -5.23 15.00
C GLU A 237 13.12 -4.26 14.48
N LEU A 238 12.68 -4.44 13.23
CA LEU A 238 11.59 -3.67 12.61
C LEU A 238 10.39 -4.58 12.38
N HIS A 239 9.35 -4.42 13.18
CA HIS A 239 8.16 -5.28 13.12
C HIS A 239 7.41 -5.12 11.79
N LYS A 240 7.50 -3.93 11.17
CA LYS A 240 6.86 -3.66 9.86
C LYS A 240 7.54 -4.38 8.67
N ILE A 241 8.76 -4.90 8.83
CA ILE A 241 9.41 -5.72 7.79
C ILE A 241 8.80 -7.12 7.76
N GLU A 242 8.52 -7.70 8.93
CA GLU A 242 7.95 -9.06 9.04
C GLU A 242 6.55 -9.14 8.43
N SER A 243 5.77 -8.06 8.48
CA SER A 243 4.44 -8.01 7.87
C SER A 243 4.47 -7.89 6.34
N GLY A 244 5.65 -7.71 5.72
CA GLY A 244 5.80 -7.46 4.29
C GLY A 244 5.34 -6.08 3.83
N ASP A 245 4.97 -5.20 4.77
CA ASP A 245 4.56 -3.81 4.47
C ASP A 245 5.76 -2.95 4.02
N VAL A 246 6.99 -3.41 4.27
CA VAL A 246 8.21 -2.65 4.02
C VAL A 246 9.28 -3.51 3.32
N LYS A 247 9.86 -2.95 2.26
CA LYS A 247 11.06 -3.49 1.61
C LYS A 247 12.27 -2.64 2.00
N LEU A 248 13.19 -3.24 2.73
CA LEU A 248 14.48 -2.64 3.13
C LEU A 248 15.62 -3.30 2.35
N ALA A 249 16.54 -2.51 1.84
CA ALA A 249 17.75 -2.99 1.16
C ALA A 249 19.03 -2.50 1.84
N VAL A 250 20.12 -3.25 1.66
CA VAL A 250 21.46 -2.79 2.05
C VAL A 250 21.81 -1.54 1.25
N GLY A 251 22.25 -0.50 1.95
CA GLY A 251 22.53 0.83 1.40
C GLY A 251 21.39 1.83 1.55
N ASP A 252 20.19 1.41 1.97
CA ASP A 252 19.10 2.34 2.27
C ASP A 252 19.49 3.29 3.41
N GLU A 253 19.05 4.54 3.32
CA GLU A 253 19.31 5.56 4.33
C GLU A 253 18.15 5.62 5.32
N MET A 254 18.49 5.58 6.60
CA MET A 254 17.53 5.68 7.69
C MET A 254 17.94 6.74 8.69
N ARG A 255 16.96 7.41 9.26
CA ARG A 255 17.14 8.36 10.35
C ARG A 255 16.71 7.69 11.65
N LEU A 256 17.62 7.62 12.61
CA LEU A 256 17.35 7.17 13.96
C LEU A 256 17.17 8.39 14.86
N ARG A 257 16.11 8.44 15.66
CA ARG A 257 15.86 9.53 16.62
C ARG A 257 15.68 8.96 18.02
N TYR A 258 16.25 9.63 19.00
CA TYR A 258 16.02 9.37 20.41
C TYR A 258 14.97 10.33 20.94
N LYS A 259 13.89 9.78 21.51
CA LYS A 259 12.76 10.53 22.09
C LYS A 259 12.57 10.27 23.60
N GLY A 260 13.55 9.64 24.25
CA GLY A 260 13.47 9.34 25.68
C GLY A 260 13.87 10.51 26.58
N GLU A 261 13.77 10.29 27.89
CA GLU A 261 13.98 11.33 28.92
C GLU A 261 15.40 11.34 29.50
N LEU A 262 16.22 10.30 29.25
CA LEU A 262 17.54 10.15 29.86
C LEU A 262 18.58 11.12 29.27
N ARG A 263 18.33 11.61 28.06
CA ARG A 263 19.22 12.49 27.29
C ARG A 263 18.39 13.52 26.51
N PRO A 264 18.98 14.66 26.13
CA PRO A 264 18.35 15.56 25.17
C PRO A 264 18.01 14.82 23.87
N ALA A 265 16.96 15.26 23.19
CA ALA A 265 16.58 14.72 21.88
C ALA A 265 17.80 14.71 20.94
N TRP A 266 17.97 13.56 20.29
CA TRP A 266 19.07 13.29 19.37
C TRP A 266 18.51 12.70 18.09
N GLU A 267 19.15 13.01 16.97
CA GLU A 267 18.91 12.34 15.71
C GLU A 267 20.23 12.07 15.00
N GLY A 268 20.29 10.94 14.31
CA GLY A 268 21.42 10.54 13.50
C GLY A 268 20.95 9.83 12.25
N VAL A 269 21.75 9.94 11.20
CA VAL A 269 21.47 9.30 9.92
C VAL A 269 22.50 8.21 9.68
N GLY A 270 22.04 7.06 9.23
CA GLY A 270 22.89 5.92 8.90
C GLY A 270 22.44 5.20 7.64
N TYR A 271 23.25 4.23 7.24
CA TYR A 271 22.95 3.36 6.11
C TYR A 271 22.77 1.92 6.60
N VAL A 272 21.82 1.22 6.02
CA VAL A 272 21.61 -0.21 6.28
C VAL A 272 22.81 -1.00 5.78
N ILE A 273 23.47 -1.73 6.66
CA ILE A 273 24.57 -2.64 6.33
C ILE A 273 24.19 -4.12 6.50
N LYS A 274 23.10 -4.37 7.23
CA LYS A 274 22.56 -5.72 7.44
C LYS A 274 21.03 -5.64 7.50
N ILE A 275 20.39 -6.59 6.83
CA ILE A 275 18.94 -6.83 6.88
C ILE A 275 18.67 -8.17 7.58
N PRO A 276 17.42 -8.42 8.04
CA PRO A 276 17.02 -9.69 8.62
C PRO A 276 17.36 -10.86 7.70
N ASN A 277 17.87 -11.95 8.29
CA ASN A 277 18.24 -13.16 7.57
C ASN A 277 18.05 -14.39 8.46
N ASN A 278 18.38 -15.58 7.94
CA ASN A 278 18.18 -16.85 8.65
C ASN A 278 18.94 -16.99 9.99
N HIS A 279 19.80 -16.04 10.36
CA HIS A 279 20.57 -16.04 11.60
C HIS A 279 20.13 -14.96 12.60
N SER A 280 19.37 -13.95 12.17
CA SER A 280 19.05 -12.80 13.00
C SER A 280 17.98 -11.94 12.33
N ASP A 281 17.00 -11.51 13.14
CA ASP A 281 15.90 -10.63 12.73
C ASP A 281 16.26 -9.13 12.87
N GLU A 282 17.51 -8.81 13.25
CA GLU A 282 17.98 -7.44 13.40
C GLU A 282 18.35 -6.79 12.06
N VAL A 283 17.90 -5.56 11.88
CA VAL A 283 18.47 -4.56 10.97
C VAL A 283 19.66 -3.90 11.65
N THR A 284 20.77 -3.71 10.94
CA THR A 284 21.91 -2.93 11.44
C THR A 284 22.17 -1.72 10.57
N LEU A 285 22.19 -0.53 11.20
CA LEU A 285 22.58 0.73 10.60
C LEU A 285 24.02 1.08 10.96
N GLU A 286 24.80 1.50 9.97
CA GLU A 286 26.07 2.19 10.18
C GLU A 286 25.82 3.70 10.17
N LEU A 287 26.04 4.38 11.30
CA LEU A 287 25.81 5.81 11.41
C LEU A 287 26.89 6.61 10.66
N ARG A 288 26.47 7.70 10.00
CA ARG A 288 27.39 8.66 9.41
C ARG A 288 28.19 9.37 10.51
N LYS A 289 29.48 9.59 10.23
CA LYS A 289 30.31 10.50 11.02
C LYS A 289 29.89 11.93 10.70
N ALA A 290 29.27 12.64 11.63
CA ALA A 290 28.89 14.04 11.44
C ALA A 290 29.88 14.95 12.17
N GLY A 291 30.43 15.95 11.47
CA GLY A 291 31.46 16.85 12.01
C GLY A 291 31.02 17.80 13.15
N ASN A 292 29.77 17.73 13.62
CA ASN A 292 29.17 18.57 14.66
C ASN A 292 28.32 17.72 15.65
N GLU A 293 28.85 16.57 16.10
CA GLU A 293 28.09 15.61 16.90
C GLU A 293 27.76 16.11 18.32
N LYS A 294 26.46 16.24 18.61
CA LYS A 294 25.96 15.71 19.89
C LYS A 294 26.34 14.23 19.89
N THR A 295 27.19 13.82 20.84
CA THR A 295 27.65 12.42 21.00
C THR A 295 26.50 11.44 20.82
N VAL A 296 26.70 10.41 19.99
CA VAL A 296 25.74 9.30 19.82
C VAL A 296 25.37 8.76 21.21
N PRO A 297 24.07 8.62 21.55
CA PRO A 297 23.64 8.23 22.90
C PRO A 297 23.74 6.72 23.09
N THR A 298 24.96 6.17 23.08
CA THR A 298 25.22 4.73 23.18
C THR A 298 24.83 4.14 24.55
N GLU A 299 24.69 4.98 25.57
CA GLU A 299 24.14 4.62 26.87
C GLU A 299 22.61 4.44 26.88
N CYS A 300 21.91 4.95 25.87
CA CYS A 300 20.46 4.81 25.75
C CYS A 300 20.11 3.64 24.84
N THR A 301 19.23 2.74 25.29
CA THR A 301 18.84 1.54 24.54
C THR A 301 17.35 1.49 24.16
N HIS A 302 16.50 2.34 24.74
CA HIS A 302 15.04 2.34 24.52
C HIS A 302 14.55 3.70 24.03
N ASN A 303 13.29 3.78 23.60
CA ASN A 303 12.63 5.01 23.15
C ASN A 303 13.28 5.65 21.91
N PHE A 304 13.76 4.80 21.01
CA PHE A 304 14.19 5.24 19.68
C PHE A 304 13.05 5.13 18.67
N SER A 305 13.15 5.90 17.61
CA SER A 305 12.32 5.76 16.42
C SER A 305 13.20 5.73 15.18
N ALA A 306 12.82 4.91 14.19
CA ALA A 306 13.51 4.85 12.91
C ALA A 306 12.57 5.29 11.79
N ASP A 307 13.07 6.17 10.92
CA ASP A 307 12.36 6.68 9.76
C ASP A 307 13.16 6.38 8.49
N TYR A 308 12.45 6.04 7.42
CA TYR A 308 13.03 5.96 6.09
C TYR A 308 13.33 7.36 5.58
N VAL A 309 14.54 7.57 5.07
CA VAL A 309 14.87 8.82 4.40
C VAL A 309 14.52 8.67 2.93
N TRP A 310 13.40 9.26 2.53
CA TRP A 310 13.02 9.33 1.12
C TRP A 310 13.97 10.25 0.34
N LYS A 311 14.29 9.86 -0.89
CA LYS A 311 15.12 10.64 -1.80
C LYS A 311 14.52 10.71 -3.19
N ALA A 312 14.34 11.93 -3.68
CA ALA A 312 13.90 12.20 -5.04
C ALA A 312 14.93 11.84 -6.12
N THR A 313 16.18 11.47 -5.77
CA THR A 313 17.31 11.44 -6.71
C THR A 313 17.09 10.63 -7.97
N SER A 314 16.44 9.46 -7.89
CA SER A 314 16.09 8.66 -9.07
C SER A 314 15.08 9.38 -9.96
N TYR A 315 14.02 9.92 -9.35
CA TYR A 315 12.95 10.67 -10.02
C TYR A 315 13.46 11.96 -10.65
N ASP A 316 14.28 12.73 -9.93
CA ASP A 316 14.92 13.94 -10.45
C ASP A 316 15.79 13.65 -11.67
N ARG A 317 16.55 12.54 -11.64
CA ARG A 317 17.36 12.10 -12.79
C ARG A 317 16.49 11.67 -13.97
N MET A 318 15.37 11.00 -13.73
CA MET A 318 14.41 10.64 -14.79
C MET A 318 13.81 11.90 -15.43
N GLN A 319 13.35 12.86 -14.61
CA GLN A 319 12.81 14.14 -15.09
C GLN A 319 13.85 14.93 -15.87
N LEU A 320 15.08 15.01 -15.35
CA LEU A 320 16.18 15.67 -16.03
C LEU A 320 16.52 15.00 -17.37
N ALA A 321 16.58 13.67 -17.40
CA ALA A 321 16.86 12.92 -18.63
C ALA A 321 15.79 13.19 -19.71
N MET A 322 14.50 13.20 -19.33
CA MET A 322 13.42 13.53 -20.27
C MET A 322 13.51 14.98 -20.77
N LYS A 323 13.83 15.94 -19.88
CA LYS A 323 14.06 17.34 -20.27
C LYS A 323 15.26 17.47 -21.21
N THR A 324 16.36 16.79 -20.94
CA THR A 324 17.55 16.77 -21.81
C THR A 324 17.22 16.13 -23.16
N PHE A 325 16.48 15.02 -23.19
CA PHE A 325 16.03 14.40 -24.43
C PHE A 325 15.13 15.35 -25.26
N ALA A 326 14.34 16.20 -24.60
CA ALA A 326 13.47 17.15 -25.29
C ALA A 326 14.17 18.42 -25.79
N VAL A 327 15.15 18.93 -25.05
CA VAL A 327 15.72 20.27 -25.26
C VAL A 327 17.13 20.24 -25.87
N ASP A 328 17.89 19.16 -25.68
CA ASP A 328 19.27 19.05 -26.16
C ASP A 328 19.37 18.11 -27.37
N ASP A 329 19.51 18.71 -28.55
CA ASP A 329 19.66 18.02 -29.83
C ASP A 329 20.94 17.16 -29.92
N ASN A 330 21.92 17.36 -29.02
CA ASN A 330 23.15 16.57 -28.96
C ASN A 330 23.09 15.42 -27.95
N SER A 331 21.98 15.25 -27.23
CA SER A 331 21.84 14.23 -26.18
C SER A 331 21.91 12.80 -26.71
N VAL A 332 21.36 12.55 -27.91
CA VAL A 332 21.41 11.27 -28.63
C VAL A 332 21.45 11.51 -30.14
N SER A 333 21.88 10.52 -30.93
CA SER A 333 21.88 10.64 -32.39
C SER A 333 20.45 10.69 -32.94
N GLY A 334 20.24 11.39 -34.06
CA GLY A 334 18.92 11.48 -34.69
C GLY A 334 18.27 10.12 -35.00
N PHE A 335 19.07 9.12 -35.39
CA PHE A 335 18.60 7.75 -35.59
C PHE A 335 17.96 7.17 -34.31
N ILE A 336 18.61 7.37 -33.15
CA ILE A 336 18.10 6.91 -31.85
C ILE A 336 16.85 7.70 -31.45
N VAL A 337 16.81 9.04 -31.63
CA VAL A 337 15.61 9.86 -31.36
C VAL A 337 14.41 9.27 -32.09
N HIS A 338 14.50 9.11 -33.40
CA HIS A 338 13.37 8.62 -34.19
C HIS A 338 12.96 7.19 -33.80
N LYS A 339 13.92 6.29 -33.50
CA LYS A 339 13.60 4.94 -33.04
C LYS A 339 12.91 4.93 -31.67
N LEU A 340 13.35 5.76 -30.72
CA LEU A 340 12.72 5.88 -29.40
C LEU A 340 11.30 6.46 -29.48
N LEU A 341 11.06 7.38 -30.43
CA LEU A 341 9.72 7.95 -30.69
C LEU A 341 8.81 7.01 -31.50
N GLY A 342 9.25 5.78 -31.80
CA GLY A 342 8.46 4.80 -32.57
C GLY A 342 8.29 5.14 -34.05
N ARG A 343 9.18 5.98 -34.61
CA ARG A 343 9.17 6.36 -36.03
C ARG A 343 9.96 5.36 -36.86
N ASP A 344 9.49 5.12 -38.07
CA ASP A 344 10.13 4.20 -39.00
C ASP A 344 11.37 4.85 -39.62
N VAL A 345 12.54 4.33 -39.29
CA VAL A 345 13.84 4.76 -39.83
C VAL A 345 14.59 3.57 -40.39
N ALA A 346 15.13 3.76 -41.59
CA ALA A 346 15.99 2.79 -42.25
C ALA A 346 17.24 2.54 -41.41
N VAL A 347 17.52 1.27 -41.11
CA VAL A 347 18.73 0.87 -40.40
C VAL A 347 19.88 0.88 -41.39
N ALA A 348 20.79 1.84 -41.26
CA ALA A 348 22.03 1.83 -42.03
C ALA A 348 22.96 0.75 -41.44
N PRO A 349 23.52 -0.16 -42.26
CA PRO A 349 24.46 -1.15 -41.77
C PRO A 349 25.72 -0.46 -41.25
N MET A 350 26.06 -0.71 -39.98
CA MET A 350 27.29 -0.20 -39.39
C MET A 350 28.48 -1.01 -39.92
N LYS A 351 29.48 -0.34 -40.49
CA LYS A 351 30.70 -1.00 -40.97
C LYS A 351 31.64 -1.26 -39.78
N THR A 352 31.47 -2.41 -39.13
CA THR A 352 32.35 -2.87 -38.06
C THR A 352 33.21 -4.06 -38.52
N ALA A 353 34.46 -4.10 -38.06
CA ALA A 353 35.34 -5.23 -38.31
C ALA A 353 34.99 -6.37 -37.33
N MET A 354 34.49 -7.49 -37.85
CA MET A 354 34.11 -8.63 -37.03
C MET A 354 35.34 -9.42 -36.54
N PRO A 355 35.40 -9.78 -35.25
CA PRO A 355 36.52 -10.56 -34.72
C PRO A 355 36.48 -12.00 -35.24
N LYS A 356 37.64 -12.65 -35.30
CA LYS A 356 37.76 -14.07 -35.71
C LYS A 356 37.19 -15.03 -34.66
N LYS A 357 37.31 -14.68 -33.37
CA LYS A 357 36.72 -15.41 -32.25
C LYS A 357 35.84 -14.44 -31.45
N PHE A 358 34.58 -14.81 -31.24
CA PHE A 358 33.62 -14.00 -30.47
C PHE A 358 33.73 -14.21 -28.97
N THR A 359 34.22 -15.37 -28.51
CA THR A 359 34.51 -15.60 -27.09
C THR A 359 35.64 -14.71 -26.61
N ALA A 360 35.39 -13.87 -25.60
CA ALA A 360 36.43 -13.09 -24.94
C ALA A 360 37.29 -13.98 -24.02
N PRO A 361 38.60 -13.73 -23.90
CA PRO A 361 39.47 -14.49 -23.01
C PRO A 361 38.98 -14.48 -21.55
N GLY A 362 39.03 -15.63 -20.89
CA GLY A 362 38.60 -15.78 -19.49
C GLY A 362 37.09 -15.94 -19.30
N LEU A 363 36.29 -15.86 -20.37
CA LEU A 363 34.86 -16.14 -20.34
C LEU A 363 34.55 -17.54 -20.92
N PRO A 364 33.41 -18.14 -20.54
CA PRO A 364 32.93 -19.37 -21.14
C PRO A 364 32.75 -19.25 -22.66
N ASP A 365 32.96 -20.35 -23.38
CA ASP A 365 32.71 -20.38 -24.82
C ASP A 365 31.24 -20.12 -25.14
N LEU A 366 31.03 -19.26 -26.13
CA LEU A 366 29.71 -18.82 -26.54
C LEU A 366 29.02 -19.91 -27.36
N ASN A 367 27.72 -20.12 -27.10
CA ASN A 367 26.89 -20.95 -27.94
C ASN A 367 26.48 -20.22 -29.24
N GLN A 368 25.89 -20.96 -30.17
CA GLN A 368 25.54 -20.43 -31.49
C GLN A 368 24.59 -19.23 -31.43
N SER A 369 23.61 -19.23 -30.52
CA SER A 369 22.65 -18.13 -30.39
C SER A 369 23.31 -16.84 -29.86
N GLN A 370 24.25 -16.98 -28.92
CA GLN A 370 25.02 -15.86 -28.38
C GLN A 370 25.94 -15.26 -29.45
N ILE A 371 26.59 -16.10 -30.26
CA ILE A 371 27.42 -15.63 -31.38
C ILE A 371 26.56 -14.89 -32.41
N SER A 372 25.39 -15.43 -32.74
CA SER A 372 24.45 -14.77 -33.67
C SER A 372 23.96 -13.42 -33.12
N ALA A 373 23.70 -13.31 -31.82
CA ALA A 373 23.31 -12.05 -31.20
C ALA A 373 24.41 -10.99 -31.28
N ILE A 374 25.67 -11.35 -30.98
CA ILE A 374 26.81 -10.41 -31.07
C ILE A 374 27.05 -9.96 -32.51
N LYS A 375 26.78 -10.82 -33.50
CA LYS A 375 26.87 -10.41 -34.91
C LYS A 375 25.76 -9.42 -35.33
N ALA A 376 24.64 -9.41 -34.62
CA ALA A 376 23.46 -8.62 -34.95
C ALA A 376 23.40 -7.26 -34.24
N VAL A 377 24.00 -7.16 -33.03
CA VAL A 377 24.16 -5.93 -32.24
C VAL A 377 25.44 -5.21 -32.65
#